data_AF-A0A6N9VMM7-F1
#
_entry.id   AF-A0A6N9VMM7-F1
#
_cell.length_a   1.000
_cell.length_b   1.000
_cell.length_c   1.000
_cell.angle_alpha   90.00
_cell.angle_beta   90.00
_cell.angle_gamma   90.00
#
_symmetry.space_group_name_H-M   'P 1'
#
loop_
_entity.id
_entity.type
_entity.pdbx_description
1 polymer ?
#
loop_
_entity_poly.entity_id
_entity_poly.type
_entity_poly.pdbx_seq_one_letter_code
_entity_poly.pdbx_strand_id
1 'polypeptide(L)'
;GNGIPHLYADSDEDLFRAQGYVQAQDRFWEMDVRRHTTAGRLSEMFGESQVDTDAFLRTLGWHRVAKQEYDTKLSKSTKAYLRAYSDGVNAYLSTKSPE
;
A
#
# COMPACT_ATOMS: atom_id res chain seq x y z
N GLY A 1 10.63 -0.39 25.42
CA GLY A 1 10.21 -1.36 24.39
C GLY A 1 10.88 -0.98 23.08
N ASN A 2 11.32 -1.95 22.28
CA ASN A 2 12.20 -1.75 21.11
C ASN A 2 11.47 -1.17 19.87
N GLY A 3 10.38 -0.41 20.05
CA GLY A 3 9.59 0.14 18.95
C GLY A 3 8.87 -0.91 18.08
N ILE A 4 8.70 -2.13 18.60
CA ILE A 4 7.99 -3.22 17.91
C ILE A 4 6.51 -3.19 18.36
N PRO A 5 5.55 -2.91 17.47
CA PRO A 5 4.14 -2.90 17.82
C PRO A 5 3.60 -4.32 17.97
N HIS A 6 2.82 -4.55 19.02
CA HIS A 6 2.05 -5.78 19.23
C HIS A 6 0.57 -5.43 19.10
N LEU A 7 -0.11 -6.02 18.11
CA LEU A 7 -1.49 -5.70 17.77
C LEU A 7 -2.42 -6.83 18.21
N TYR A 8 -3.53 -6.45 18.82
CA TYR A 8 -4.59 -7.35 19.27
C TYR A 8 -5.92 -6.76 18.79
N ALA A 9 -6.81 -7.62 18.31
CA ALA A 9 -8.12 -7.23 17.83
C ALA A 9 -9.11 -8.40 17.98
N ASP A 10 -10.40 -8.07 17.99
CA ASP A 10 -11.48 -9.05 18.14
C ASP A 10 -11.86 -9.74 16.82
N SER A 11 -11.38 -9.22 15.69
CA SER A 11 -11.55 -9.78 14.35
C SER A 11 -10.28 -9.65 13.51
N ASP A 12 -10.15 -10.51 12.49
CA ASP A 12 -9.03 -10.45 11.55
C ASP A 12 -9.01 -9.11 10.79
N GLU A 13 -10.17 -8.63 10.33
CA GLU A 13 -10.28 -7.35 9.63
C GLU A 13 -9.83 -6.17 10.50
N ASP A 14 -10.17 -6.17 11.78
CA ASP A 14 -9.70 -5.14 12.71
C ASP A 14 -8.19 -5.22 12.92
N LEU A 15 -7.64 -6.44 12.97
CA LEU A 15 -6.19 -6.66 13.07
C LEU A 15 -5.47 -6.10 11.84
N PHE A 16 -5.93 -6.42 10.62
CA PHE A 16 -5.34 -5.90 9.38
C PHE A 16 -5.47 -4.38 9.28
N ARG A 17 -6.60 -3.81 9.71
CA ARG A 17 -6.77 -2.35 9.76
C ARG A 17 -5.80 -1.70 10.73
N ALA A 18 -5.65 -2.23 11.94
CA ALA A 18 -4.67 -1.75 12.91
C ALA A 18 -3.24 -1.86 12.37
N GLN A 19 -2.92 -2.96 11.69
CA GLN A 19 -1.62 -3.17 11.04
C GLN A 19 -1.33 -2.10 10.00
N GLY A 20 -2.28 -1.80 9.11
CA GLY A 20 -2.12 -0.75 8.10
C GLY A 20 -1.90 0.62 8.72
N TYR A 21 -2.68 0.97 9.74
CA TYR A 21 -2.58 2.25 10.45
C TYR A 21 -1.20 2.43 11.12
N VAL A 22 -0.76 1.42 11.88
CA VAL A 22 0.53 1.49 12.59
C VAL A 22 1.71 1.44 11.63
N GLN A 23 1.66 0.63 10.57
CA GLN A 23 2.73 0.61 9.58
C GLN A 23 2.86 1.96 8.85
N ALA A 24 1.73 2.62 8.56
CA ALA A 24 1.75 3.95 7.95
C ALA A 24 2.37 5.01 8.89
N GLN A 25 2.12 4.94 10.19
CA GLN A 25 2.76 5.85 11.16
C GLN A 25 4.29 5.83 11.06
N ASP A 26 4.87 4.64 10.96
CA ASP A 26 6.32 4.48 11.00
C ASP A 26 6.98 4.56 9.61
N ARG A 27 6.26 4.17 8.55
CA ARG A 27 6.85 3.82 7.24
C ARG A 27 6.13 4.39 6.02
N PHE A 28 5.21 5.33 6.18
CA PHE A 28 4.38 5.77 5.06
C PHE A 28 5.19 6.21 3.82
N TRP A 29 6.25 7.00 3.98
CA TRP A 29 7.08 7.44 2.85
C TRP A 29 7.63 6.25 2.04
N GLU A 30 8.17 5.24 2.73
CA GLU A 30 8.69 4.03 2.09
C GLU A 30 7.57 3.25 1.39
N MET A 31 6.39 3.15 2.02
CA MET A 31 5.23 2.50 1.43
C MET A 31 4.76 3.20 0.16
N ASP A 32 4.71 4.53 0.16
CA ASP A 32 4.22 5.30 -0.97
C ASP A 32 5.21 5.28 -2.14
N VAL A 33 6.52 5.33 -1.88
CA VAL A 33 7.55 5.09 -2.91
C VAL A 33 7.36 3.72 -3.55
N ARG A 34 7.24 2.65 -2.76
CA ARG A 34 7.05 1.28 -3.29
C ARG A 34 5.75 1.15 -4.10
N ARG A 35 4.67 1.81 -3.66
CA ARG A 35 3.39 1.83 -4.38
C ARG A 35 3.54 2.51 -5.74
N HIS A 36 4.22 3.64 -5.82
CA HIS A 36 4.49 4.31 -7.09
C HIS A 36 5.42 3.49 -7.99
N THR A 37 6.51 2.93 -7.45
CA THR A 37 7.42 2.08 -8.22
C THR A 37 6.68 0.90 -8.86
N THR A 38 5.94 0.11 -8.07
CA THR A 38 5.23 -1.06 -8.61
C THR A 38 4.07 -0.71 -9.55
N ALA A 39 3.55 0.51 -9.46
CA ALA A 39 2.58 1.07 -10.41
C ALA A 39 3.24 1.69 -11.66
N GLY A 40 4.57 1.82 -11.70
CA GLY A 40 5.30 2.57 -12.71
C GLY A 40 4.91 4.05 -12.71
N ARG A 41 4.77 4.68 -11.54
CA ARG A 41 4.37 6.09 -11.33
C ARG A 41 5.41 6.87 -10.53
N LEU A 42 6.67 6.43 -10.55
CA LEU A 42 7.76 6.99 -9.76
C LEU A 42 8.10 8.43 -10.20
N SER A 43 7.84 8.78 -11.46
CA SER A 43 7.99 10.15 -11.98
C SER A 43 7.05 11.16 -11.32
N GLU A 44 5.95 10.73 -10.71
CA GLU A 44 5.07 11.62 -9.95
C GLU A 44 5.69 12.10 -8.64
N MET A 45 6.67 11.35 -8.12
CA MET A 45 7.38 11.68 -6.89
C MET A 45 8.73 12.36 -7.15
N PHE A 46 9.44 11.96 -8.22
CA PHE A 46 10.83 12.36 -8.46
C PHE A 46 11.06 13.02 -9.83
N GLY A 47 9.99 13.33 -10.55
CA GLY A 47 10.01 14.09 -11.80
C GLY A 47 10.49 13.30 -13.02
N GLU A 48 10.82 14.05 -14.07
CA GLU A 48 11.08 13.54 -15.43
C GLU A 48 12.18 12.48 -15.50
N SER A 49 13.16 12.54 -14.59
CA SER A 49 14.26 11.55 -14.51
C SER A 49 13.80 10.10 -14.36
N GLN A 50 12.58 9.85 -13.90
CA GLN A 50 12.03 8.51 -13.69
C GLN A 50 11.08 8.04 -14.80
N VAL A 51 10.87 8.82 -15.86
CA VAL A 51 9.93 8.46 -16.95
C VAL A 51 10.33 7.14 -17.63
N ASP A 52 11.61 6.94 -17.89
CA ASP A 52 12.10 5.68 -18.51
C ASP A 52 11.94 4.48 -17.57
N THR A 53 12.15 4.69 -16.27
CA THR A 53 11.90 3.67 -15.23
C THR A 53 10.42 3.29 -15.19
N ASP A 54 9.53 4.28 -15.24
CA ASP A 54 8.09 4.07 -15.29
C ASP A 54 7.66 3.32 -16.56
N ALA A 55 8.22 3.69 -17.72
CA ALA A 55 7.96 3.01 -18.98
C ALA A 55 8.41 1.54 -18.94
N PHE A 56 9.59 1.28 -18.37
CA PHE A 56 10.11 -0.08 -18.19
C PHE A 56 9.20 -0.91 -17.28
N LEU A 57 8.80 -0.39 -16.11
CA LEU A 57 7.94 -1.09 -15.15
C LEU A 57 6.54 -1.35 -15.71
N ARG A 58 5.98 -0.39 -16.47
CA ARG A 58 4.71 -0.58 -17.19
C ARG A 58 4.81 -1.63 -18.30
N THR A 59 5.97 -1.74 -18.96
CA THR A 59 6.23 -2.79 -19.96
C THR A 59 6.22 -4.18 -19.32
N LEU A 60 6.81 -4.32 -18.12
CA LEU A 60 6.72 -5.56 -17.34
C LEU A 60 5.27 -5.87 -16.91
N GLY A 61 4.41 -4.85 -16.84
CA GLY A 61 2.99 -5.00 -16.59
C GLY A 61 2.64 -5.42 -15.16
N TRP A 62 3.50 -5.16 -14.18
CA TRP A 62 3.30 -5.57 -12.78
C TRP A 62 1.95 -5.13 -12.22
N HIS A 63 1.59 -3.85 -12.39
CA HIS A 63 0.30 -3.35 -11.93
C HIS A 63 -0.90 -4.01 -12.62
N ARG A 64 -0.78 -4.27 -13.93
CA ARG A 64 -1.83 -4.96 -14.71
C ARG A 64 -2.03 -6.39 -14.21
N VAL A 65 -0.94 -7.13 -13.98
CA VAL A 65 -1.00 -8.50 -13.44
C VAL A 65 -1.56 -8.50 -12.03
N ALA A 66 -1.08 -7.61 -11.15
CA ALA A 66 -1.58 -7.50 -9.78
C ALA A 66 -3.09 -7.23 -9.74
N LYS A 67 -3.59 -6.33 -10.61
CA LYS A 67 -5.03 -6.07 -10.74
C LYS A 67 -5.79 -7.31 -11.24
N GLN A 68 -5.28 -7.98 -12.27
CA GLN A 68 -5.90 -9.20 -12.80
C GLN A 68 -5.98 -10.30 -11.73
N GLU A 69 -4.93 -10.50 -10.95
CA GLU A 69 -4.91 -11.50 -9.87
C GLU A 69 -5.82 -11.11 -8.72
N TYR A 70 -5.81 -9.84 -8.32
CA TYR A 70 -6.75 -9.32 -7.33
C TYR A 70 -8.19 -9.57 -7.77
N ASP A 71 -8.52 -9.35 -9.04
CA ASP A 71 -9.89 -9.53 -9.55
C ASP A 71 -10.27 -11.01 -9.69
N THR A 72 -9.37 -11.86 -10.19
CA THR A 72 -9.72 -13.21 -10.66
C THR A 72 -9.20 -14.38 -9.82
N LYS A 73 -8.21 -14.17 -8.94
CA LYS A 73 -7.52 -15.25 -8.21
C LYS A 73 -7.74 -15.20 -6.71
N LEU A 74 -7.85 -14.02 -6.12
CA LEU A 74 -7.96 -13.89 -4.67
C LEU A 74 -9.35 -14.27 -4.14
N SER A 75 -9.38 -14.93 -2.99
CA SER A 75 -10.60 -15.24 -2.27
C SER A 75 -11.28 -13.98 -1.73
N LYS A 76 -12.56 -14.09 -1.35
CA LYS A 76 -13.29 -12.97 -0.74
C LYS A 76 -12.64 -12.50 0.58
N SER A 77 -12.18 -13.43 1.41
CA SER A 77 -11.52 -13.10 2.69
C SER A 77 -10.20 -12.38 2.48
N THR A 78 -9.35 -12.84 1.56
CA THR A 78 -8.09 -12.15 1.26
C THR A 78 -8.33 -10.73 0.75
N LYS A 79 -9.33 -10.53 -0.13
CA LYS A 79 -9.71 -9.17 -0.57
C LYS A 79 -10.21 -8.31 0.58
N ALA A 80 -10.98 -8.88 1.52
CA ALA A 80 -11.45 -8.17 2.71
C ALA A 80 -10.28 -7.71 3.59
N TYR A 81 -9.30 -8.58 3.83
CA TYR A 81 -8.09 -8.24 4.61
C TYR A 81 -7.22 -7.17 3.94
N LEU A 82 -6.98 -7.28 2.62
CA LEU A 82 -6.24 -6.26 1.86
C LEU A 82 -6.96 -4.91 1.88
N ARG A 83 -8.29 -4.90 1.78
CA ARG A 83 -9.10 -3.68 1.93
C ARG A 83 -8.96 -3.11 3.33
N ALA A 84 -9.17 -3.91 4.38
CA ALA A 84 -9.05 -3.47 5.77
C ALA A 84 -7.68 -2.88 6.07
N TYR A 85 -6.60 -3.52 5.59
CA TYR A 85 -5.25 -2.98 5.67
C TYR A 85 -5.14 -1.61 4.98
N SER A 86 -5.60 -1.49 3.73
CA SER A 86 -5.58 -0.21 3.01
C SER A 86 -6.42 0.87 3.69
N ASP A 87 -7.55 0.51 4.31
CA ASP A 87 -8.40 1.42 5.07
C ASP A 87 -7.65 1.96 6.30
N GLY A 88 -6.86 1.11 6.97
CA GLY A 88 -5.98 1.51 8.07
C GLY A 88 -4.92 2.53 7.64
N VAL A 89 -4.25 2.27 6.51
CA VAL A 89 -3.28 3.22 5.93
C VAL A 89 -3.95 4.56 5.62
N ASN A 90 -5.10 4.52 4.95
CA ASN A 90 -5.85 5.73 4.58
C ASN A 90 -6.38 6.49 5.81
N ALA A 91 -6.75 5.78 6.88
CA ALA A 91 -7.14 6.38 8.14
C ALA A 91 -5.98 7.12 8.81
N TYR A 92 -4.74 6.63 8.70
CA TYR A 92 -3.59 7.40 9.17
C TYR A 92 -3.40 8.68 8.35
N LEU A 93 -3.50 8.59 7.03
CA LEU A 93 -3.35 9.75 6.15
C LEU A 93 -4.40 10.82 6.38
N SER A 94 -5.65 10.46 6.68
CA SER A 94 -6.70 11.45 6.96
C SER A 94 -6.45 12.26 8.24
N THR A 95 -5.61 11.76 9.15
CA THR A 95 -5.18 12.52 10.35
C THR A 95 -4.05 13.52 10.06
N LYS A 96 -3.44 13.44 8.88
CA LYS A 96 -2.38 14.36 8.43
C LYS A 96 -3.00 15.27 7.35
N SER A 97 -3.28 16.52 7.69
CA SER A 97 -3.72 17.50 6.70
C SER A 97 -2.69 17.59 5.56
N PRO A 98 -3.12 17.77 4.30
CA PRO A 98 -2.18 18.05 3.23
C PRO A 98 -1.50 19.39 3.52
N GLU A 99 -0.18 19.43 3.44
CA GLU A 99 0.57 20.68 3.27
C GLU A 99 0.28 21.29 1.90
#